data_AF-A0A8T7AD58-F1
#
_entry.id   AF-A0A8T7AD58-F1
#
_cell.length_a   1.000
_cell.length_b   1.000
_cell.length_c   1.000
_cell.angle_alpha   90.00
_cell.angle_beta   90.00
_cell.angle_gamma   90.00
#
_symmetry.space_group_name_H-M   'P 1'
#
loop_
_entity.id
_entity.type
_entity.pdbx_description
1 polymer ?
#
loop_
_entity_poly.entity_id
_entity_poly.type
_entity_poly.pdbx_seq_one_letter_code
_entity_poly.pdbx_strand_id
1 'polypeptide(L)'
;ILDTLKIGDAILSRSVHADVSEGEIAAALQKIQLAHENIDIGSYPQETNSTISKHRVIFVVRGTDQEQINRVCEEILSACQAGGFEAIIPAAPA
;
A
#
# COMPACT_ATOMS: atom_id res chain seq x y z
N ILE A 1 15.97 -24.98 -17.18
CA ILE A 1 15.75 -25.75 -15.94
C ILE A 1 16.28 -24.88 -14.82
N LEU A 2 15.40 -24.19 -14.08
CA LEU A 2 15.73 -23.25 -13.00
C LEU A 2 15.39 -23.89 -11.63
N ASP A 3 15.45 -25.21 -11.54
CA ASP A 3 14.98 -26.03 -10.42
C ASP A 3 15.93 -26.06 -9.20
N THR A 4 16.84 -25.10 -9.06
CA THR A 4 17.84 -25.08 -7.96
C THR A 4 18.08 -23.71 -7.33
N LEU A 5 17.21 -22.72 -7.59
CA LEU A 5 17.21 -21.52 -6.77
C LEU A 5 16.46 -21.82 -5.47
N LYS A 6 17.15 -21.69 -4.33
CA LYS A 6 16.48 -21.52 -3.04
C LYS A 6 15.63 -20.26 -3.15
N ILE A 7 14.36 -20.42 -3.47
CA ILE A 7 13.41 -19.31 -3.52
C ILE A 7 13.25 -18.79 -2.09
N GLY A 8 13.44 -17.48 -1.90
CA GLY A 8 13.00 -16.83 -0.68
C GLY A 8 11.47 -16.85 -0.57
N ASP A 9 10.93 -16.48 0.59
CA ASP A 9 9.49 -16.34 0.75
C ASP A 9 8.88 -15.44 -0.34
N ALA A 10 7.71 -15.82 -0.83
CA ALA A 10 7.02 -15.07 -1.86
C ALA A 10 6.68 -13.67 -1.33
N ILE A 11 7.12 -12.63 -2.04
CA ILE A 11 6.72 -11.26 -1.73
C ILE A 11 5.29 -11.06 -2.20
N LEU A 12 4.39 -10.89 -1.25
CA LEU A 12 3.01 -10.54 -1.45
C LEU A 12 2.90 -9.02 -1.55
N SER A 13 1.90 -8.54 -2.30
CA SER A 13 1.64 -7.11 -2.42
C SER A 13 0.16 -6.81 -2.41
N ARG A 14 -0.22 -5.73 -1.75
CA ARG A 14 -1.59 -5.19 -1.73
C ARG A 14 -1.54 -3.70 -2.04
N SER A 15 -2.64 -3.18 -2.57
CA SER A 15 -2.75 -1.76 -2.94
C SER A 15 -3.83 -1.09 -2.11
N VAL A 16 -3.63 0.18 -1.77
CA VAL A 16 -4.64 1.08 -1.20
C VAL A 16 -4.70 2.31 -2.10
N HIS A 17 -5.87 2.62 -2.62
CA HIS A 17 -6.06 3.76 -3.51
C HIS A 17 -6.69 4.88 -2.69
N ALA A 18 -6.10 6.08 -2.71
CA ALA A 18 -6.55 7.19 -1.89
C ALA A 18 -6.54 8.51 -2.65
N ASP A 19 -7.52 9.36 -2.36
CA ASP A 19 -7.62 10.72 -2.85
C ASP A 19 -6.98 11.69 -1.86
N VAL A 20 -5.68 11.55 -1.66
CA VAL A 20 -4.88 12.36 -0.72
C VAL A 20 -3.60 12.83 -1.39
N SER A 21 -3.08 13.99 -0.98
CA SER A 21 -1.74 14.39 -1.42
C SER A 21 -0.67 13.69 -0.58
N GLU A 22 0.46 13.35 -1.19
CA GLU A 22 1.55 12.65 -0.50
C GLU A 22 2.00 13.38 0.77
N GLY A 23 2.09 14.73 0.72
CA GLY A 23 2.50 15.54 1.86
C GLY A 23 1.53 15.47 3.06
N GLU A 24 0.23 15.36 2.82
CA GLU A 24 -0.78 15.31 3.89
C GLU A 24 -0.74 13.99 4.67
N ILE A 25 -0.42 12.88 3.99
CA ILE A 25 -0.41 11.54 4.60
C ILE A 25 1.01 11.05 4.95
N ALA A 26 2.07 11.72 4.46
CA ALA A 26 3.47 11.33 4.66
C ALA A 26 3.82 11.05 6.13
N ALA A 27 3.38 11.92 7.05
CA ALA A 27 3.65 11.74 8.48
C ALA A 27 2.95 10.51 9.08
N ALA A 28 1.76 10.16 8.59
CA ALA A 28 1.05 8.96 9.01
C ALA A 28 1.73 7.71 8.44
N LEU A 29 2.06 7.71 7.15
CA LEU A 29 2.77 6.61 6.49
C LEU A 29 4.13 6.33 7.14
N GLN A 30 4.88 7.38 7.48
CA GLN A 30 6.16 7.23 8.16
C GLN A 30 6.01 6.51 9.52
N LYS A 31 4.96 6.85 10.29
CA LYS A 31 4.69 6.17 11.57
C LYS A 31 4.32 4.70 11.37
N ILE A 32 3.51 4.40 10.36
CA ILE A 32 3.11 3.02 10.02
C ILE A 32 4.33 2.22 9.58
N GLN A 33 5.17 2.79 8.71
CA GLN A 33 6.43 2.17 8.25
C GLN A 33 7.39 1.86 9.40
N LEU A 34 7.51 2.77 10.37
CA LEU A 34 8.35 2.56 11.57
C LEU A 34 7.77 1.50 12.52
N ALA A 35 6.45 1.31 12.53
CA ALA A 35 5.81 0.27 13.33
C ALA A 35 5.92 -1.13 12.69
N HIS A 36 6.16 -1.20 11.37
CA HIS A 36 6.18 -2.43 10.59
C HIS A 36 7.45 -2.54 9.74
N GLU A 37 8.60 -2.76 10.38
CA GLU A 37 9.93 -2.80 9.72
C GLU A 37 10.05 -3.87 8.61
N ASN A 38 9.22 -4.91 8.64
CA ASN A 38 9.22 -6.01 7.66
C ASN A 38 8.30 -5.76 6.46
N ILE A 39 7.60 -4.62 6.43
CA ILE A 39 6.68 -4.24 5.37
C ILE A 39 7.26 -3.05 4.62
N ASP A 40 7.20 -3.08 3.30
CA ASP A 40 7.61 -1.97 2.43
C ASP A 40 6.38 -1.23 1.92
N ILE A 41 6.31 0.09 2.15
CA ILE A 41 5.19 0.94 1.70
C ILE A 41 5.71 1.91 0.64
N GLY A 42 5.29 1.70 -0.61
CA GLY A 42 5.55 2.59 -1.74
C GLY A 42 4.36 3.50 -2.04
N SER A 43 4.62 4.77 -2.36
CA SER A 43 3.60 5.74 -2.79
C SER A 43 3.74 6.06 -4.28
N TYR A 44 2.67 5.86 -5.05
CA TYR A 44 2.66 6.06 -6.51
C TYR A 44 1.59 7.07 -6.91
N PRO A 45 1.92 8.37 -6.99
CA PRO A 45 0.99 9.38 -7.45
C PRO A 45 0.52 9.09 -8.87
N GLN A 46 -0.76 9.37 -9.13
CA GLN A 46 -1.40 9.17 -10.42
C GLN A 46 -1.62 10.53 -11.08
N GLU A 47 -1.39 10.57 -12.39
CA GLU A 47 -1.79 11.69 -13.23
C GLU A 47 -3.31 11.86 -13.21
N THR A 48 -3.82 13.09 -13.31
CA THR A 48 -5.25 13.40 -13.25
C THR A 48 -6.09 12.69 -14.33
N ASN A 49 -5.47 12.22 -15.42
CA ASN A 49 -6.11 11.46 -16.49
C ASN A 49 -5.65 9.99 -16.56
N SER A 50 -5.16 9.42 -15.45
CA SER A 50 -4.70 8.04 -15.41
C SER A 50 -5.86 7.05 -15.59
N THR A 51 -5.66 6.06 -16.47
CA THR A 51 -6.61 4.95 -16.65
C THR A 51 -6.44 3.84 -15.60
N ILE A 52 -5.41 3.93 -14.75
CA ILE A 52 -5.05 2.90 -13.77
C ILE A 52 -5.92 3.02 -12.50
N SER A 53 -6.17 4.25 -12.05
CA SER A 53 -7.02 4.51 -10.89
C SER A 53 -7.59 5.92 -10.97
N LYS A 54 -8.84 6.08 -10.54
CA LYS A 54 -9.50 7.38 -10.36
C LYS A 54 -8.96 8.20 -9.17
N HIS A 55 -8.13 7.59 -8.32
CA HIS A 55 -7.61 8.21 -7.10
C HIS A 55 -6.25 8.84 -7.35
N ARG A 56 -5.96 9.93 -6.63
CA ARG A 56 -4.71 10.69 -6.77
C ARG A 56 -3.43 9.91 -6.45
N VAL A 57 -3.47 8.93 -5.55
CA VAL A 57 -2.30 8.14 -5.18
C VAL A 57 -2.66 6.68 -4.93
N ILE A 58 -1.76 5.79 -5.31
CA ILE A 58 -1.82 4.36 -5.00
C ILE A 58 -0.68 4.04 -4.05
N PHE A 59 -1.02 3.58 -2.85
CA PHE A 59 -0.07 3.01 -1.90
C PHE A 59 0.05 1.52 -2.18
N VAL A 60 1.28 1.03 -2.37
CA VAL A 60 1.56 -0.39 -2.54
C VAL A 60 2.30 -0.86 -1.31
N VAL A 61 1.71 -1.85 -0.64
CA VAL A 61 2.25 -2.48 0.58
C VAL A 61 2.79 -3.84 0.19
N ARG A 62 4.06 -4.12 0.49
CA ARG A 62 4.74 -5.37 0.14
C ARG A 62 5.35 -6.02 1.37
N GLY A 63 5.35 -7.36 1.40
CA GLY A 63 5.95 -8.11 2.49
C GLY A 63 5.84 -9.62 2.26
N THR A 64 6.25 -10.41 3.25
CA THR A 64 6.16 -11.88 3.22
C THR A 64 4.93 -12.42 3.96
N ASP A 65 4.29 -11.60 4.81
CA ASP A 65 3.17 -11.98 5.66
C ASP A 65 1.88 -11.26 5.21
N GLN A 66 0.90 -12.04 4.74
CA GLN A 66 -0.36 -11.51 4.25
C GLN A 66 -1.20 -10.81 5.33
N GLU A 67 -1.16 -11.29 6.58
CA GLU A 67 -1.92 -10.70 7.68
C GLU A 67 -1.33 -9.34 8.07
N GLN A 68 0.01 -9.24 8.14
CA GLN A 68 0.68 -7.96 8.37
C GLN A 68 0.41 -6.96 7.24
N ILE A 69 0.48 -7.41 5.98
CA ILE A 69 0.14 -6.56 4.83
C ILE A 69 -1.29 -6.04 4.92
N ASN A 70 -2.26 -6.92 5.21
CA ASN A 70 -3.65 -6.52 5.33
C ASN A 70 -3.85 -5.50 6.46
N ARG A 71 -3.20 -5.73 7.61
CA ARG A 71 -3.23 -4.82 8.75
C ARG A 71 -2.67 -3.45 8.40
N VAL A 72 -1.52 -3.40 7.73
CA VAL A 72 -0.93 -2.14 7.25
C VAL A 72 -1.86 -1.43 6.26
N CYS A 73 -2.50 -2.16 5.34
CA CYS A 73 -3.50 -1.56 4.45
C CYS A 73 -4.68 -0.95 5.20
N GLU A 74 -5.19 -1.62 6.24
CA GLU A 74 -6.25 -1.09 7.10
C GLU A 74 -5.81 0.13 7.91
N GLU A 75 -4.55 0.17 8.37
CA GLU A 75 -3.98 1.33 9.05
C GLU A 75 -3.86 2.54 8.11
N ILE A 76 -3.42 2.32 6.87
CA ILE A 76 -3.36 3.37 5.83
C ILE A 76 -4.77 3.88 5.52
N LEU A 77 -5.73 2.96 5.34
CA LEU A 77 -7.15 3.30 5.11
C LEU A 77 -7.70 4.16 6.26
N SER A 78 -7.45 3.73 7.50
CA SER A 78 -7.90 4.44 8.70
C SER A 78 -7.24 5.82 8.83
N ALA A 79 -5.96 5.94 8.49
CA ALA A 79 -5.25 7.22 8.49
C ALA A 79 -5.82 8.19 7.45
N CYS A 80 -6.13 7.71 6.24
CA CYS A 80 -6.81 8.50 5.21
C CYS A 80 -8.19 8.96 5.67
N GLN A 81 -8.99 8.06 6.23
CA GLN A 81 -10.34 8.39 6.74
C GLN A 81 -10.29 9.38 7.90
N ALA A 82 -9.33 9.24 8.83
CA ALA A 82 -9.13 10.18 9.92
C ALA A 82 -8.72 11.59 9.42
N GLY A 83 -8.02 11.66 8.29
CA GLY A 83 -7.72 12.91 7.58
C GLY A 83 -8.88 13.47 6.75
N GLY A 84 -9.99 12.73 6.62
CA GLY A 84 -11.14 13.12 5.78
C GLY A 84 -10.98 12.82 4.29
N PHE A 85 -10.02 11.96 3.92
CA PHE A 85 -9.74 11.59 2.53
C PHE A 85 -10.48 10.30 2.13
N GLU A 86 -10.96 10.23 0.89
CA GLU A 86 -11.54 9.00 0.35
C GLU A 86 -10.41 8.00 0.06
N ALA A 87 -10.52 6.79 0.61
CA ALA A 87 -9.58 5.71 0.35
C ALA A 87 -10.30 4.37 0.27
N ILE A 88 -9.81 3.47 -0.58
CA ILE A 88 -10.33 2.12 -0.78
C ILE A 88 -9.19 1.11 -0.87
N ILE A 89 -9.44 -0.10 -0.38
CA ILE A 89 -8.57 -1.26 -0.60
C ILE A 89 -9.19 -2.06 -1.76
N PRO A 90 -8.69 -1.96 -3.00
CA PRO A 90 -9.18 -2.81 -4.08
C PRO A 90 -9.03 -4.30 -3.73
N ALA A 91 -9.99 -5.09 -4.21
CA ALA A 91 -9.84 -6.55 -4.20
C ALA A 91 -8.57 -6.91 -5.00
N ALA A 92 -7.79 -7.86 -4.49
CA ALA A 92 -6.66 -8.39 -5.26
C ALA A 92 -7.18 -8.92 -6.60
N PRO A 93 -6.47 -8.71 -7.72
CA PRO A 93 -6.82 -9.36 -8.97
C PRO A 93 -6.84 -10.89 -8.73
N ALA A 94 -7.96 -11.52 -9.10
CA ALA A 94 -8.19 -12.95 -8.97
C ALA A 94 -7.21 -13.79 -9.80
#